data_AF-A0A2G3J850-F1
#
_entry.id   AF-A0A2G3J850-F1
#
_cell.length_a   1.000
_cell.length_b   1.000
_cell.length_c   1.000
_cell.angle_alpha   90.00
_cell.angle_beta   90.00
_cell.angle_gamma   90.00
#
_symmetry.space_group_name_H-M   'P 1'
#
loop_
_entity.id
_entity.type
_entity.pdbx_description
1 polymer ?
#
loop_
_entity_poly.entity_id
_entity_poly.type
_entity_poly.pdbx_seq_one_letter_code
_entity_poly.pdbx_strand_id
1 'polypeptide(L)'
;MNRGFTLIEMMIVVAIIGILAAIALPSYQDSVRKSRRSDAVVMIAKIQQAEEKWRANNTAYTSDLGASGLRLSSSSDAITSDSGFYEVKVSQPTGSGYVITAKAGKTQSKDTGCTELVMTISHGNANGTPAQCWQK
;
A
#
# COMPACT_ATOMS: atom_id res chain seq x y z
N MET A 1 -39.44 -40.76 9.39
CA MET A 1 -38.13 -41.21 8.88
C MET A 1 -37.24 -40.01 8.65
N ASN A 2 -36.24 -39.79 9.50
CA ASN A 2 -35.18 -38.82 9.19
C ASN A 2 -34.29 -39.42 8.10
N ARG A 3 -34.33 -38.84 6.90
CA ARG A 3 -33.31 -39.09 5.87
C ARG A 3 -32.02 -38.44 6.35
N GLY A 4 -31.10 -39.25 6.89
CA GLY A 4 -29.76 -38.81 7.25
C GLY A 4 -28.88 -38.68 6.01
N PHE A 5 -28.00 -37.67 6.00
CA PHE A 5 -26.92 -37.55 5.02
C PHE A 5 -26.01 -38.78 5.08
N THR A 6 -25.56 -39.28 3.93
CA THR A 6 -24.59 -40.37 3.88
C THR A 6 -23.17 -39.85 4.14
N LEU A 7 -22.31 -40.70 4.71
CA LEU A 7 -20.90 -40.36 4.89
C LEU A 7 -20.20 -40.10 3.54
N ILE A 8 -20.60 -40.81 2.49
CA ILE A 8 -20.01 -40.63 1.15
C ILE A 8 -20.41 -39.29 0.52
N GLU A 9 -21.66 -38.83 0.71
CA GLU A 9 -22.06 -37.48 0.28
C GLU A 9 -21.23 -36.41 0.96
N MET A 10 -21.00 -36.54 2.27
CA MET A 10 -20.15 -35.61 3.00
C MET A 10 -18.70 -35.63 2.51
N MET A 11 -18.13 -36.80 2.18
CA MET A 11 -16.77 -36.89 1.64
C MET A 11 -16.64 -36.19 0.28
N ILE A 12 -17.61 -36.35 -0.61
CA ILE A 12 -17.59 -35.68 -1.93
C ILE A 12 -17.72 -34.16 -1.75
N VAL A 13 -18.61 -33.70 -0.87
CA VAL A 13 -18.79 -32.26 -0.60
C VAL A 13 -17.49 -31.64 -0.06
N VAL A 14 -16.83 -32.30 0.90
CA VAL A 14 -15.55 -31.81 1.45
C VAL A 14 -14.46 -31.80 0.38
N ALA A 15 -14.41 -32.81 -0.49
CA ALA A 15 -13.45 -32.85 -1.61
C ALA A 15 -13.64 -31.67 -2.58
N ILE A 16 -14.88 -31.35 -2.95
CA ILE A 16 -15.20 -30.21 -3.83
C ILE A 16 -14.83 -28.89 -3.15
N ILE A 17 -15.20 -28.70 -1.87
CA ILE A 17 -14.84 -27.49 -1.11
C ILE A 17 -13.32 -27.32 -1.03
N GLY A 18 -12.58 -28.41 -0.82
CA GLY A 18 -11.11 -28.40 -0.78
C GLY A 18 -10.48 -27.88 -2.08
N ILE A 19 -10.98 -28.33 -3.23
CA ILE A 19 -10.51 -27.88 -4.55
C ILE A 19 -10.81 -26.38 -4.75
N LEU A 20 -12.04 -25.95 -4.43
CA LEU A 20 -12.43 -24.54 -4.58
C LEU A 20 -11.59 -23.63 -3.66
N ALA A 21 -11.37 -24.05 -2.41
CA ALA A 21 -10.59 -23.30 -1.44
C ALA A 21 -9.13 -23.10 -1.90
N ALA A 22 -8.52 -24.11 -2.51
CA ALA A 22 -7.14 -24.04 -3.00
C ALA A 22 -6.92 -22.94 -4.05
N ILE A 23 -7.94 -22.64 -4.87
CA ILE A 23 -7.89 -21.58 -5.89
C ILE A 23 -8.35 -20.24 -5.32
N ALA A 24 -9.43 -20.25 -4.53
CA ALA A 24 -10.06 -19.04 -4.03
C ALA A 24 -9.21 -18.30 -2.99
N LEU A 25 -8.55 -19.02 -2.07
CA LEU A 25 -7.74 -18.42 -1.01
C LEU A 25 -6.59 -17.53 -1.53
N PRO A 26 -5.70 -17.99 -2.43
CA PRO A 26 -4.62 -17.14 -2.94
C PRO A 26 -5.16 -15.93 -3.70
N SER A 27 -6.17 -16.12 -4.55
CA SER A 27 -6.82 -15.03 -5.30
C SER A 27 -7.45 -13.97 -4.39
N TYR A 28 -8.11 -14.40 -3.31
CA TYR A 28 -8.65 -13.48 -2.31
C TYR A 28 -7.54 -12.71 -1.58
N GLN A 29 -6.46 -13.38 -1.19
CA GLN A 29 -5.33 -12.72 -0.54
C GLN A 29 -4.67 -11.68 -1.45
N ASP A 30 -4.52 -11.98 -2.75
CA ASP A 30 -3.98 -11.04 -3.73
C ASP A 30 -4.89 -9.82 -3.88
N SER A 31 -6.22 -10.03 -3.89
CA SER A 31 -7.21 -8.94 -3.92
C SER A 31 -7.12 -8.03 -2.69
N VAL A 32 -6.96 -8.62 -1.50
CA VAL A 32 -6.75 -7.87 -0.25
C VAL A 32 -5.44 -7.09 -0.29
N ARG A 33 -4.35 -7.69 -0.77
CA ARG A 33 -3.04 -7.01 -0.91
C ARG A 33 -3.12 -5.84 -1.90
N LYS A 34 -3.83 -6.01 -3.01
CA LYS A 34 -4.08 -4.93 -3.98
C LYS A 34 -4.90 -3.79 -3.38
N SER A 35 -5.93 -4.09 -2.59
CA SER A 35 -6.69 -3.06 -1.86
C SER A 35 -5.81 -2.27 -0.88
N ARG A 36 -4.88 -2.94 -0.19
CA ARG A 36 -3.94 -2.28 0.72
C ARG A 36 -2.88 -1.46 -0.01
N ARG A 37 -2.46 -1.86 -1.20
CA ARG A 37 -1.63 -1.00 -2.06
C ARG A 37 -2.33 0.32 -2.38
N SER A 38 -3.65 0.29 -2.62
CA SER A 38 -4.42 1.52 -2.83
C SER A 38 -4.39 2.46 -1.63
N ASP A 39 -4.36 1.93 -0.40
CA ASP A 39 -4.20 2.74 0.82
C ASP A 39 -2.85 3.47 0.86
N ALA A 40 -1.76 2.77 0.50
CA ALA A 40 -0.45 3.40 0.36
C ALA A 40 -0.44 4.49 -0.71
N VAL A 41 -1.07 4.26 -1.87
CA VAL A 41 -1.18 5.25 -2.95
C VAL A 41 -1.95 6.49 -2.50
N VAL A 42 -3.03 6.32 -1.72
CA VAL A 42 -3.78 7.44 -1.13
C VAL A 42 -2.90 8.24 -0.17
N MET A 43 -2.14 7.57 0.69
CA MET A 43 -1.21 8.23 1.61
C MET A 43 -0.12 9.01 0.88
N ILE A 44 0.45 8.42 -0.18
CA ILE A 44 1.42 9.09 -1.07
C ILE A 44 0.81 10.34 -1.69
N ALA A 45 -0.42 10.28 -2.20
CA ALA A 45 -1.10 11.44 -2.76
C ALA A 45 -1.35 12.55 -1.73
N LYS A 46 -1.70 12.21 -0.48
CA LYS A 46 -1.82 13.19 0.62
C LYS A 46 -0.49 13.90 0.89
N ILE A 47 0.62 13.15 0.90
CA ILE A 47 1.97 13.72 1.06
C ILE A 47 2.29 14.65 -0.11
N GLN A 48 2.01 14.25 -1.35
CA GLN A 48 2.26 15.10 -2.52
C GLN A 48 1.53 16.44 -2.42
N GLN A 49 0.26 16.44 -2.00
CA GLN A 49 -0.50 17.68 -1.80
C GLN A 49 0.11 18.58 -0.71
N ALA A 50 0.61 18.00 0.38
CA ALA A 50 1.26 18.75 1.44
C ALA A 50 2.61 19.32 1.01
N GLU A 51 3.41 18.55 0.26
CA GLU A 51 4.66 18.99 -0.34
C GLU A 51 4.45 20.18 -1.29
N GLU A 52 3.41 20.16 -2.12
CA GLU A 52 3.10 21.31 -2.99
C GLU A 52 2.63 22.54 -2.20
N LYS A 53 1.84 22.33 -1.13
CA LYS A 53 1.48 23.41 -0.22
C LYS A 53 2.71 24.01 0.46
N TRP A 54 3.69 23.18 0.84
CA TRP A 54 4.94 23.62 1.42
C TRP A 54 5.78 24.43 0.42
N ARG A 55 5.88 23.98 -0.84
CA ARG A 55 6.61 24.69 -1.92
C ARG A 55 6.07 26.07 -2.23
N ALA A 56 4.80 26.34 -1.94
CA ALA A 56 4.24 27.68 -2.12
C ALA A 56 4.98 28.75 -1.29
N ASN A 57 5.61 28.37 -0.17
CA ASN A 57 6.30 29.29 0.74
C ASN A 57 7.80 28.98 0.92
N ASN A 58 8.31 27.90 0.32
CA ASN A 58 9.67 27.43 0.53
C ASN A 58 10.33 27.10 -0.82
N THR A 59 11.63 27.35 -0.95
CA THR A 59 12.39 27.14 -2.20
C THR A 59 12.69 25.68 -2.53
N ALA A 60 12.51 24.78 -1.56
CA ALA A 60 12.69 23.34 -1.70
C ALA A 60 11.58 22.56 -0.97
N TYR A 61 11.39 21.31 -1.39
CA TYR A 61 10.53 20.34 -0.70
C TYR A 61 11.12 19.99 0.67
N THR A 62 10.39 19.26 1.51
CA THR A 62 10.87 18.84 2.83
C THR A 62 10.80 17.33 2.98
N SER A 63 11.65 16.78 3.86
CA SER A 63 11.50 15.42 4.36
C SER A 63 10.82 15.38 5.73
N ASP A 64 10.60 16.55 6.34
CA ASP A 64 9.87 16.71 7.59
C ASP A 64 8.38 16.86 7.29
N LEU A 65 7.65 15.75 7.46
CA LEU A 65 6.22 15.69 7.24
C LEU A 65 5.43 16.51 8.27
N GLY A 66 5.99 16.78 9.46
CA GLY A 66 5.39 17.71 10.41
C GLY A 66 5.47 19.16 9.91
N ALA A 67 6.60 19.54 9.31
CA ALA A 67 6.83 20.87 8.76
C ALA A 67 5.97 21.14 7.50
N SER A 68 5.72 20.14 6.64
CA SER A 68 4.88 20.30 5.44
C SER A 68 3.42 20.67 5.75
N GLY A 69 3.04 20.71 7.04
CA GLY A 69 1.68 21.01 7.50
C GLY A 69 0.77 19.79 7.46
N LEU A 70 1.31 18.64 7.05
CA LEU A 70 0.69 17.33 7.18
C LEU A 70 0.85 16.89 8.64
N ARG A 71 -0.08 17.29 9.50
CA ARG A 71 -0.11 16.92 10.94
C ARG A 71 -0.41 15.43 11.20
N LEU A 72 0.23 14.55 10.45
CA LEU A 72 0.12 13.10 10.55
C LEU A 72 1.21 12.51 11.49
N SER A 73 2.28 13.25 11.78
CA SER A 73 3.28 12.92 12.80
C SER A 73 4.08 14.15 13.22
N SER A 74 4.63 14.16 14.44
CA SER A 74 5.36 15.28 15.04
C SER A 74 6.85 15.34 14.68
N SER A 75 7.31 14.62 13.65
CA SER A 75 8.72 14.54 13.29
C SER A 75 8.93 14.04 11.87
N SER A 76 10.16 14.22 11.36
CA SER A 76 10.77 13.68 10.14
C SER A 76 10.80 12.14 10.03
N ASP A 77 9.98 11.46 10.82
CA ASP A 77 9.91 10.00 10.91
C ASP A 77 8.91 9.43 9.90
N ALA A 78 9.03 8.14 9.64
CA ALA A 78 8.07 7.43 8.80
C ALA A 78 6.67 7.49 9.41
N ILE A 79 5.66 7.67 8.56
CA ILE A 79 4.25 7.71 8.95
C ILE A 79 3.56 6.44 8.50
N THR A 80 2.77 5.85 9.37
CA THR A 80 1.98 4.67 9.04
C THR A 80 0.76 5.06 8.20
N SER A 81 0.45 4.29 7.15
CA SER A 81 -0.76 4.48 6.35
C SER A 81 -2.03 4.25 7.18
N ASP A 82 -3.17 4.78 6.72
CA ASP A 82 -4.44 4.75 7.48
C ASP A 82 -4.85 3.31 7.85
N SER A 83 -4.63 2.34 6.97
CA SER A 83 -4.91 0.92 7.23
C SER A 83 -3.85 0.20 8.05
N GLY A 84 -2.72 0.83 8.33
CA GLY A 84 -1.67 0.30 9.20
C GLY A 84 -0.75 -0.73 8.54
N PHE A 85 -0.75 -0.83 7.21
CA PHE A 85 0.00 -1.86 6.46
C PHE A 85 1.26 -1.32 5.76
N TYR A 86 1.46 -0.01 5.72
CA TYR A 86 2.64 0.61 5.13
C TYR A 86 3.24 1.66 6.07
N GLU A 87 4.56 1.73 6.11
CA GLU A 87 5.32 2.86 6.67
C GLU A 87 5.83 3.73 5.52
N VAL A 88 5.52 5.02 5.56
CA VAL A 88 5.74 5.95 4.46
C VAL A 88 6.73 7.02 4.88
N LYS A 89 7.78 7.23 4.08
CA LYS A 89 8.85 8.21 4.34
C LYS A 89 9.11 9.06 3.12
N VAL A 90 9.43 10.34 3.34
CA VAL A 90 9.96 11.24 2.31
C VAL A 90 11.48 11.33 2.45
N SER A 91 12.17 11.32 1.32
CA SER A 91 13.62 11.41 1.24
C SER A 91 14.06 12.22 0.02
N GLN A 92 15.34 12.61 0.01
CA GLN A 92 15.98 13.36 -1.07
C GLN A 92 15.19 14.62 -1.50
N PRO A 93 14.70 15.47 -0.58
CA PRO A 93 14.02 16.69 -0.98
C PRO A 93 15.00 17.65 -1.66
N THR A 94 14.56 18.23 -2.77
CA THR A 94 15.29 19.24 -3.55
C THR A 94 14.35 20.38 -3.95
N GLY A 95 14.85 21.35 -4.73
CA GLY A 95 13.99 22.39 -5.33
C GLY A 95 13.00 21.87 -6.37
N SER A 96 13.30 20.74 -7.01
CA SER A 96 12.55 20.23 -8.16
C SER A 96 12.01 18.82 -7.97
N GLY A 97 12.23 18.19 -6.83
CA GLY A 97 11.84 16.80 -6.64
C GLY A 97 12.10 16.25 -5.24
N TYR A 98 11.58 15.06 -5.01
CA TYR A 98 11.69 14.29 -3.78
C TYR A 98 11.25 12.84 -4.03
N VAL A 99 11.54 11.94 -3.09
CA VAL A 99 11.17 10.52 -3.18
C VAL A 99 10.30 10.15 -1.99
N ILE A 100 9.11 9.61 -2.26
CA ILE A 100 8.25 8.99 -1.24
C ILE A 100 8.40 7.47 -1.33
N THR A 101 8.71 6.83 -0.22
CA THR A 101 8.82 5.38 -0.11
C THR A 101 7.78 4.86 0.87
N ALA A 102 6.89 3.98 0.41
CA ALA A 102 5.95 3.24 1.26
C ALA A 102 6.40 1.77 1.37
N LYS A 103 6.90 1.39 2.54
CA LYS A 103 7.41 0.05 2.86
C LYS A 103 6.31 -0.79 3.51
N ALA A 104 6.06 -1.96 2.97
CA ALA A 104 5.04 -2.88 3.47
C ALA A 104 5.41 -3.44 4.85
N GLY A 105 4.43 -3.48 5.74
CA GLY A 105 4.51 -4.07 7.07
C GLY A 105 3.45 -5.16 7.29
N LYS A 106 3.47 -5.80 8.46
CA LYS A 106 2.51 -6.84 8.86
C LYS A 106 2.35 -7.91 7.76
N THR A 107 1.11 -8.29 7.43
CA THR A 107 0.82 -9.29 6.40
C THR A 107 1.03 -8.78 4.97
N GLN A 108 1.19 -7.46 4.77
CA GLN A 108 1.50 -6.89 3.46
C GLN A 108 2.95 -7.16 3.03
N SER A 109 3.84 -7.49 3.98
CA SER A 109 5.20 -7.98 3.68
C SER A 109 5.24 -9.23 2.78
N LYS A 110 4.11 -9.93 2.65
CA LYS A 110 3.94 -11.09 1.75
C LYS A 110 3.55 -10.72 0.32
N ASP A 111 3.37 -9.43 0.00
CA ASP A 111 3.08 -8.96 -1.37
C ASP A 111 4.39 -8.93 -2.20
N THR A 112 4.90 -10.12 -2.54
CA THR A 112 6.18 -10.30 -3.22
C THR A 112 6.23 -9.50 -4.53
N GLY A 113 7.27 -8.69 -4.70
CA GLY A 113 7.43 -7.79 -5.85
C GLY A 113 6.74 -6.43 -5.68
N CYS A 114 5.94 -6.24 -4.63
CA CYS A 114 5.28 -4.97 -4.27
C CYS A 114 5.43 -4.62 -2.77
N THR A 115 6.46 -5.14 -2.12
CA THR A 115 6.76 -4.87 -0.71
C THR A 115 7.25 -3.45 -0.46
N GLU A 116 7.64 -2.74 -1.51
CA GLU A 116 8.04 -1.34 -1.46
C GLU A 116 7.45 -0.62 -2.67
N LEU A 117 6.67 0.42 -2.40
CA LEU A 117 6.11 1.32 -3.41
C LEU A 117 6.88 2.63 -3.33
N VAL A 118 7.56 3.01 -4.40
CA VAL A 118 8.36 4.23 -4.45
C VAL A 118 7.76 5.18 -5.47
N MET A 119 7.51 6.43 -5.07
CA MET A 119 7.11 7.52 -5.93
C MET A 119 8.24 8.54 -6.00
N THR A 120 8.84 8.68 -7.16
CA THR A 120 9.86 9.69 -7.42
C THR A 120 9.24 10.87 -8.15
N ILE A 121 9.38 12.05 -7.57
CA ILE A 121 9.01 13.32 -8.17
C ILE A 121 10.27 14.02 -8.65
N SER A 122 10.31 14.41 -9.93
CA SER A 122 11.42 15.14 -10.53
C SER A 122 10.95 16.06 -11.64
N HIS A 123 11.16 17.36 -11.45
CA HIS A 123 10.78 18.42 -12.39
C HIS A 123 9.30 18.33 -12.82
N GLY A 124 8.41 18.08 -11.85
CA GLY A 124 6.98 17.91 -12.09
C GLY A 124 6.55 16.55 -12.67
N ASN A 125 7.50 15.66 -12.96
CA ASN A 125 7.21 14.29 -13.41
C ASN A 125 7.10 13.35 -12.21
N ALA A 126 6.09 12.49 -12.22
CA ALA A 126 5.88 11.45 -11.23
C ALA A 126 6.16 10.08 -11.82
N ASN A 127 7.06 9.31 -11.20
CA ASN A 127 7.40 7.96 -11.61
C ASN A 127 7.25 6.99 -10.44
N GLY A 128 6.30 6.06 -10.57
CA GLY A 128 6.02 5.03 -9.58
C GLY A 128 6.77 3.73 -9.89
N THR A 129 7.56 3.24 -8.94
CA THR A 129 8.24 1.94 -9.05
C THR A 129 7.88 1.01 -7.88
N PRO A 130 7.91 -0.32 -8.09
CA PRO A 130 7.96 -0.97 -9.40
C PRO A 130 6.59 -0.93 -10.12
N ALA A 131 6.61 -0.74 -11.44
CA ALA A 131 5.44 -0.27 -12.21
C ALA A 131 4.19 -1.17 -12.11
N GLN A 132 4.36 -2.49 -12.00
CA GLN A 132 3.23 -3.43 -11.87
C GLN A 132 2.40 -3.20 -10.59
N CYS A 133 2.98 -2.56 -9.58
CA CYS A 133 2.32 -2.39 -8.29
C CYS A 133 1.39 -1.16 -8.26
N TRP A 134 1.50 -0.29 -9.25
CA TRP A 134 0.76 0.97 -9.38
C TRP A 134 -0.47 0.86 -10.30
N GLN A 135 -0.69 -0.31 -10.91
CA GLN A 135 -1.83 -0.56 -11.79
C GLN A 135 -3.10 -0.90 -10.98
N LYS A 136 -4.23 -0.32 -11.40
CA LYS A 136 -5.56 -0.47 -10.76
C LYS A 136 -6.16 -1.85 -10.89
#